data_AF-A0A662KHJ6-F1
#
_entry.id   AF-A0A662KHJ6-F1
#
_cell.length_a   1.000
_cell.length_b   1.000
_cell.length_c   1.000
_cell.angle_alpha   90.00
_cell.angle_beta   90.00
_cell.angle_gamma   90.00
#
_symmetry.space_group_name_H-M   'P 1'
#
loop_
_entity.id
_entity.type
_entity.pdbx_description
1 polymer ?
#
loop_
_entity_poly.entity_id
_entity_poly.type
_entity_poly.pdbx_seq_one_letter_code
_entity_poly.pdbx_strand_id
1 'polypeptide(L)' 'VTPYYIMEPKEIYEIFGDRPHTIFPCGAQKLDDKILLSYGAGDSVLAFGEVDVEELLSLLNI' A
#
# COMPACT_ATOMS: atom_id res chain seq x y z
N VAL A 1 -5.41 14.88 -3.49
CA VAL A 1 -5.95 14.40 -2.19
C VAL A 1 -7.09 13.45 -2.51
N THR A 2 -7.11 12.25 -1.94
CA THR A 2 -8.18 11.25 -2.14
C THR A 2 -9.23 11.41 -1.03
N PRO A 3 -10.51 11.07 -1.30
CA PRO A 3 -11.57 11.10 -0.28
C PRO A 3 -11.47 9.97 0.75
N TYR A 4 -10.76 8.88 0.42
CA TYR A 4 -10.58 7.70 1.25
C TYR A 4 -9.13 7.22 1.23
N TYR A 5 -8.78 6.33 2.17
CA TYR A 5 -7.50 5.62 2.14
C TYR A 5 -7.38 4.76 0.89
N ILE A 6 -6.20 4.74 0.29
CA ILE A 6 -5.88 3.93 -0.89
C ILE A 6 -5.67 2.45 -0.50
N MET A 7 -5.15 2.22 0.70
CA MET A 7 -4.84 0.89 1.23
C MET A 7 -5.20 0.83 2.72
N GLU A 8 -5.63 -0.34 3.18
CA GLU A 8 -5.93 -0.65 4.58
C GLU A 8 -5.44 -2.07 4.93
N PRO A 9 -5.14 -2.39 6.21
CA PRO A 9 -4.75 -3.73 6.63
C PRO A 9 -5.89 -4.75 6.42
N LYS A 10 -5.61 -5.85 5.71
CA LYS A 10 -6.54 -6.96 5.42
C LYS A 10 -5.91 -8.32 5.66
N GLU A 11 -4.64 -8.47 5.34
CA GLU A 11 -3.94 -9.75 5.42
C GLU A 11 -3.51 -10.06 6.86
N ILE A 12 -3.34 -11.35 7.18
CA ILE A 12 -2.97 -11.81 8.53
C ILE A 12 -1.67 -11.14 9.00
N TYR A 13 -0.70 -10.98 8.10
CA TYR A 13 0.59 -10.36 8.40
C TYR A 13 0.53 -8.82 8.54
N GLU A 14 -0.61 -8.20 8.21
CA GLU A 14 -0.87 -6.77 8.42
C GLU A 14 -1.71 -6.54 9.69
N ILE A 15 -2.60 -7.48 9.99
CA ILE A 15 -3.48 -7.47 11.16
C ILE A 15 -2.72 -7.87 12.43
N PHE A 16 -1.81 -8.84 12.34
CA PHE A 16 -1.02 -9.33 13.46
C PHE A 16 0.47 -9.02 13.28
N GLY A 17 1.13 -8.63 14.37
CA GLY A 17 2.56 -8.33 14.42
C GLY A 17 2.92 -7.49 15.64
N ASP A 18 4.16 -7.01 15.70
CA ASP A 18 4.63 -6.06 16.72
C ASP A 18 3.76 -4.80 16.80
N ARG A 19 3.18 -4.39 15.66
CA ARG A 19 2.18 -3.33 15.59
C ARG A 19 0.93 -3.77 14.81
N PRO A 20 -0.08 -4.33 15.50
CA PRO A 20 -1.31 -4.82 14.87
C PRO A 20 -2.02 -3.76 14.02
N HIS A 21 -2.71 -4.22 12.95
CA HIS A 21 -3.45 -3.38 12.01
C HIS A 21 -2.61 -2.24 11.40
N THR A 22 -1.36 -2.52 11.03
CA THR A 22 -0.46 -1.52 10.46
C THR A 22 0.02 -1.94 9.08
N ILE A 23 -0.13 -1.00 8.15
CA ILE A 23 0.56 -0.99 6.85
C ILE A 23 1.28 0.34 6.71
N PHE A 24 2.53 0.33 6.25
CA PHE A 24 3.32 1.55 6.14
C PHE A 24 4.16 1.54 4.86
N PRO A 25 3.72 2.24 3.79
CA PRO A 25 4.46 2.36 2.55
C PRO A 25 5.82 3.03 2.73
N CYS A 26 6.90 2.39 2.27
CA CYS A 26 8.28 2.87 2.42
C CYS A 26 9.01 3.12 1.10
N GLY A 27 8.48 2.59 0.00
CA GLY A 27 9.11 2.70 -1.32
C GLY A 27 8.11 2.40 -2.42
N ALA A 28 8.29 3.06 -3.56
CA ALA A 28 7.46 2.90 -4.74
C ALA A 28 8.34 2.97 -5.99
N GLN A 29 8.26 1.95 -6.84
CA GLN A 29 8.96 1.91 -8.11
C GLN A 29 7.94 1.84 -9.24
N LYS A 30 7.98 2.82 -10.15
CA LYS A 30 7.21 2.75 -11.40
C LYS A 30 7.87 1.74 -12.34
N LEU A 31 7.08 0.77 -12.80
CA LEU A 31 7.43 -0.24 -13.77
C LEU A 31 6.37 -0.17 -14.86
N ASP A 32 6.70 0.46 -15.98
CA ASP A 32 5.76 0.76 -17.06
C ASP A 32 4.50 1.46 -16.53
N ASP A 33 3.32 0.85 -16.69
CA ASP A 33 2.02 1.41 -16.30
C ASP A 33 1.62 1.05 -14.85
N LYS A 34 2.53 0.45 -14.09
CA LYS A 34 2.27 -0.01 -12.72
C LYS A 34 3.24 0.58 -11.72
N ILE A 35 2.82 0.60 -10.47
CA ILE A 35 3.66 0.93 -9.32
C ILE A 35 3.80 -0.32 -8.47
N LEU A 36 5.05 -0.77 -8.30
CA LEU A 36 5.41 -1.75 -7.28
C LEU A 36 5.72 -1.01 -5.99
N LEU A 37 4.89 -1.23 -4.98
CA LEU A 37 4.99 -0.62 -3.66
C LEU A 37 5.63 -1.60 -2.67
N SER A 38 6.70 -1.19 -2.00
CA SER A 38 7.19 -1.87 -0.79
C SER A 38 6.62 -1.21 0.46
N TYR A 39 6.07 -2.01 1.36
CA TYR A 39 5.50 -1.52 2.62
C TYR A 39 5.84 -2.44 3.80
N GLY A 40 5.97 -1.86 4.98
CA GLY A 40 6.01 -2.61 6.23
C GLY A 40 4.61 -3.06 6.63
N ALA A 41 4.47 -4.31 7.07
CA ALA A 41 3.21 -4.88 7.53
C ALA A 41 3.35 -5.41 8.95
N GLY A 42 2.45 -4.97 9.83
CA GLY A 42 2.44 -5.34 11.24
C GLY A 42 3.72 -4.97 12.01
N ASP A 43 4.54 -4.04 11.52
CA ASP A 43 5.93 -3.80 11.95
C ASP A 43 6.77 -5.10 12.09
N SER A 44 6.43 -6.15 11.33
CA SER A 44 6.99 -7.49 11.49
C SER A 44 7.60 -8.04 10.20
N VAL A 45 7.02 -7.69 9.05
CA VAL A 45 7.47 -8.16 7.73
C VAL A 45 7.49 -7.01 6.71
N LEU A 46 8.24 -7.20 5.63
CA LEU A 46 8.15 -6.38 4.42
C LEU A 46 7.31 -7.13 3.40
N ALA A 47 6.36 -6.42 2.78
CA ALA A 47 5.50 -6.94 1.74
C ALA A 47 5.52 -6.02 0.51
N PHE A 48 5.04 -6.57 -0.61
CA PHE A 48 4.90 -5.85 -1.86
C PHE A 48 3.44 -5.77 -2.29
N GLY A 49 3.02 -4.60 -2.77
CA GLY A 49 1.73 -4.38 -3.41
C GLY A 49 1.94 -3.85 -4.83
N GLU A 50 0.96 -4.04 -5.70
CA GLU A 50 1.00 -3.56 -7.08
C GLU A 50 -0.30 -2.82 -7.38
N VAL A 51 -0.19 -1.68 -8.06
CA VAL A 51 -1.36 -0.90 -8.51
C VAL A 51 -1.08 -0.29 -9.88
N ASP A 52 -2.11 -0.21 -10.71
CA ASP A 52 -2.04 0.50 -11.98
C ASP A 52 -1.97 2.02 -11.77
N VAL A 53 -1.17 2.72 -12.57
CA VAL A 53 -0.97 4.17 -12.45
C VAL A 53 -2.25 4.92 -12.80
N GLU A 54 -2.98 4.52 -13.84
CA GLU A 54 -4.23 5.17 -14.23
C GLU A 54 -5.31 4.95 -13.16
N GLU A 55 -5.41 3.73 -12.63
CA GLU A 55 -6.33 3.42 -11.51
C GLU A 55 -6.02 4.30 -10.29
N LEU A 56 -4.75 4.37 -9.87
CA LEU A 56 -4.35 5.17 -8.71
C LEU A 56 -4.64 6.66 -8.91
N LEU A 57 -4.36 7.20 -10.10
CA LEU A 57 -4.61 8.60 -10.42
C LEU A 57 -6.11 8.92 -10.50
N SER A 58 -6.95 7.96 -10.90
CA SER A 58 -8.40 8.12 -10.94
C SER A 58 -9.03 8.37 -9.56
N LEU A 59 -8.32 8.02 -8.47
CA LEU A 59 -8.75 8.25 -7.10
C LEU A 59 -8.52 9.70 -6.62
N LEU A 60 -7.76 10.50 -7.38
CA LEU A 60 -7.53 11.90 -7.04
C LEU A 60 -8.77 12.73 -7.41
N ASN A 61 -9.25 13.55 -6.46
CA ASN A 61 -10.27 14.56 -6.74
C ASN A 61 -9.63 15.76 -7.47
N ILE A 62 -9.32 15.60 -8.75
CA ILE A 62 -8.84 16.66 -9.65
C ILE A 62 -9.81 16.79 -10.82
#